data_AF-A0A345R730-F1
#
_entry.id   AF-A0A345R730-F1
#
_cell.length_a   1.000
_cell.length_b   1.000
_cell.length_c   1.000
_cell.angle_alpha   90.00
_cell.angle_beta   90.00
_cell.angle_gamma   90.00
#
_symmetry.space_group_name_H-M   'P 1'
#
loop_
_entity.id
_entity.type
_entity.pdbx_description
1 polymer ?
#
loop_
_entity_poly.entity_id
_entity_poly.type
_entity_poly.pdbx_seq_one_letter_code
_entity_poly.pdbx_strand_id
1 'polypeptide(L)'
;MLATQYVTGMRWQDLWNERVWSKIGAKNPFICGLAQDGTPLAAGLHNTTPEDLLRFTMIYTPSWNVVSDEKIVSDRLLKSIQTMGNPEAYKGSTEEQYGTDWFGEVPDYNSAQWDHVFNDGAMFKHGNMGQGIYVDPARDFCGMYFGLAPNQDEISGIDHSPGYLRNAAKMLAGG
;
A
#
# COMPACT_ATOMS: atom_id res chain seq x y z
N MET A 1 8.74 10.04 -19.64
CA MET A 1 9.81 9.42 -18.80
C MET A 1 9.53 9.71 -17.33
N LEU A 2 9.61 8.71 -16.44
CA LEU A 2 9.35 8.89 -15.01
C LEU A 2 10.50 9.63 -14.30
N ALA A 3 10.18 10.37 -13.24
CA ALA A 3 11.17 11.13 -12.46
C ALA A 3 12.32 10.26 -11.94
N THR A 4 12.03 9.04 -11.49
CA THR A 4 13.07 8.11 -11.04
C THR A 4 14.03 7.74 -12.16
N GLN A 5 13.53 7.47 -13.36
CA GLN A 5 14.38 7.16 -14.51
C GLN A 5 15.24 8.35 -14.94
N TYR A 6 14.69 9.57 -14.86
CA TYR A 6 15.46 10.79 -15.15
C TYR A 6 16.62 10.98 -14.19
N VAL A 7 16.38 10.78 -12.89
CA VAL A 7 17.39 11.00 -11.84
C VAL A 7 18.44 9.89 -11.80
N THR A 8 18.06 8.63 -12.02
CA THR A 8 18.98 7.49 -11.86
C THR A 8 19.61 7.02 -13.17
N GLY A 9 19.02 7.38 -14.33
CA GLY A 9 19.40 6.80 -15.62
C GLY A 9 19.04 5.31 -15.77
N MET A 10 18.32 4.72 -14.80
CA MET A 10 17.90 3.33 -14.82
C MET A 10 16.47 3.20 -15.34
N ARG A 11 16.13 2.06 -15.96
CA ARG A 11 14.72 1.71 -16.18
C ARG A 11 14.04 1.54 -14.82
N TRP A 12 12.77 1.96 -14.72
CA TRP A 12 12.04 1.91 -13.46
C TRP A 12 12.03 0.50 -12.85
N GLN A 13 11.85 -0.53 -13.69
CA GLN A 13 11.79 -1.93 -13.27
C GLN A 13 13.12 -2.40 -12.64
N ASP A 14 14.25 -1.98 -13.22
CA ASP A 14 15.57 -2.33 -12.70
C ASP A 14 15.80 -1.65 -11.35
N LEU A 15 15.43 -0.37 -11.25
CA LEU A 15 15.53 0.37 -9.99
C LEU A 15 14.63 -0.24 -8.90
N TRP A 16 13.39 -0.58 -9.23
CA TRP A 16 12.45 -1.23 -8.31
C TRP A 16 12.98 -2.58 -7.83
N ASN A 17 13.49 -3.40 -8.74
CA ASN A 17 14.04 -4.70 -8.40
C ASN A 17 15.32 -4.57 -7.56
N GLU A 18 16.24 -3.66 -7.91
CA GLU A 18 17.46 -3.42 -7.16
C GLU A 18 17.17 -2.88 -5.75
N ARG A 19 16.24 -1.93 -5.63
CA ARG A 19 16.01 -1.22 -4.36
C ARG A 19 15.03 -1.90 -3.43
N VAL A 20 14.10 -2.69 -3.96
CA VAL A 20 13.00 -3.27 -3.18
C VAL A 20 12.83 -4.76 -3.48
N TRP A 21 12.43 -5.13 -4.69
CA TRP A 21 11.87 -6.46 -4.94
C TRP A 21 12.85 -7.61 -4.71
N SER A 22 14.12 -7.44 -5.10
CA SER A 22 15.15 -8.48 -4.91
C SER A 22 15.56 -8.67 -3.44
N LYS A 23 15.17 -7.75 -2.56
CA LYS A 23 15.61 -7.69 -1.17
C LYS A 23 14.57 -8.18 -0.17
N ILE A 24 13.33 -8.44 -0.60
CA ILE A 24 12.22 -8.84 0.27
C ILE A 24 11.95 -10.35 0.26
N GLY A 25 12.89 -11.15 -0.28
CA GLY A 25 12.73 -12.61 -0.36
C GLY A 25 11.53 -13.04 -1.22
N ALA A 26 11.13 -12.19 -2.19
CA ALA A 26 10.05 -12.52 -3.12
C ALA A 26 10.41 -13.77 -3.93
N LYS A 27 9.45 -14.68 -4.08
CA LYS A 27 9.65 -15.95 -4.79
C LYS A 27 9.31 -15.86 -6.27
N ASN A 28 8.50 -14.87 -6.66
CA ASN A 28 8.02 -14.67 -8.01
C ASN A 28 8.42 -13.29 -8.54
N PRO A 29 8.48 -13.12 -9.88
CA PRO A 29 8.69 -11.81 -10.48
C PRO A 29 7.57 -10.83 -10.13
N PHE A 30 7.92 -9.56 -10.02
CA PHE A 30 6.97 -8.46 -10.08
C PHE A 30 6.74 -8.08 -11.54
N ILE A 31 5.54 -8.31 -12.05
CA ILE A 31 5.18 -7.94 -13.42
C ILE A 31 4.60 -6.54 -13.41
N CYS A 32 5.17 -5.64 -14.20
CA CYS A 32 4.71 -4.26 -14.36
C CYS A 32 4.17 -4.03 -15.76
N GLY A 33 2.92 -3.57 -15.85
CA GLY A 33 2.33 -3.13 -17.12
C GLY A 33 3.08 -1.95 -17.74
N LEU A 34 3.13 -1.93 -19.07
CA LEU A 34 3.76 -0.87 -19.85
C LEU A 34 2.70 -0.17 -20.71
N ALA A 35 2.84 1.14 -20.86
CA ALA A 35 2.18 1.89 -21.92
C ALA A 35 2.73 1.48 -23.30
N GLN A 36 2.05 1.89 -24.37
CA GLN A 36 2.43 1.56 -25.74
C GLN A 36 3.85 2.05 -26.11
N ASP A 37 4.32 3.13 -25.49
CA ASP A 37 5.66 3.69 -25.68
C ASP A 37 6.73 3.04 -24.78
N GLY A 38 6.36 2.01 -24.02
CA GLY A 38 7.24 1.33 -23.07
C GLY A 38 7.35 2.01 -21.70
N THR A 39 6.62 3.11 -21.45
CA THR A 39 6.60 3.76 -20.14
C THR A 39 5.97 2.83 -19.10
N PRO A 40 6.64 2.54 -17.96
CA PRO A 40 6.09 1.70 -16.92
C PRO A 40 4.94 2.39 -16.19
N LEU A 41 3.86 1.65 -15.97
CA LEU A 41 2.65 2.13 -15.33
C LEU A 41 2.74 1.97 -13.80
N ALA A 42 3.77 2.56 -13.20
CA ALA A 42 4.17 2.36 -11.80
C ALA A 42 3.11 2.68 -10.72
N ALA A 43 1.97 3.28 -11.09
CA ALA A 43 0.85 3.51 -10.19
C ALA A 43 -0.12 2.31 -10.09
N GLY A 44 -0.04 1.32 -10.99
CA GLY A 44 -0.96 0.19 -11.04
C GLY A 44 -0.56 -0.88 -12.06
N LEU A 45 -1.49 -1.75 -12.44
CA LEU A 45 -1.26 -2.82 -13.44
C LEU A 45 -0.05 -3.71 -13.11
N HIS A 46 0.10 -3.99 -11.81
CA HIS A 46 1.12 -4.88 -11.30
C HIS A 46 0.51 -6.26 -11.05
N ASN A 47 1.29 -7.31 -11.30
CA ASN A 47 0.89 -8.68 -11.00
C ASN A 47 2.00 -9.37 -10.21
N THR A 48 1.62 -10.01 -9.12
CA THR A 48 2.47 -10.82 -8.24
C THR A 48 1.58 -11.77 -7.42
N THR A 49 2.16 -12.61 -6.57
CA THR A 49 1.37 -13.48 -5.68
C THR A 49 1.00 -12.75 -4.39
N PRO A 50 -0.10 -13.15 -3.72
CA PRO A 50 -0.47 -12.60 -2.43
C PRO A 50 0.66 -12.64 -1.38
N GLU A 51 1.41 -13.74 -1.32
CA GLU A 51 2.50 -13.91 -0.36
C GLU A 51 3.66 -12.96 -0.64
N ASP A 52 4.00 -12.71 -1.91
CA ASP A 52 5.06 -11.77 -2.27
C ASP A 52 4.63 -10.31 -2.07
N LEU A 53 3.35 -10.00 -2.27
CA LEU A 53 2.81 -8.70 -1.90
C LEU A 53 2.84 -8.49 -0.37
N LEU A 54 2.56 -9.52 0.43
CA LEU A 54 2.69 -9.45 1.89
C LEU A 54 4.14 -9.26 2.35
N ARG A 55 5.13 -9.82 1.63
CA ARG A 55 6.55 -9.50 1.89
C ARG A 55 6.82 -8.01 1.68
N PHE A 56 6.23 -7.41 0.65
CA PHE A 56 6.32 -5.96 0.42
C PHE A 56 5.58 -5.12 1.47
N THR A 57 4.46 -5.58 2.02
CA THR A 57 3.79 -4.82 3.09
C THR A 57 4.55 -4.92 4.41
N MET A 58 5.16 -6.07 4.70
CA MET A 58 5.92 -6.32 5.92
C MET A 58 7.17 -5.42 6.06
N ILE A 59 7.76 -4.93 4.97
CA ILE A 59 8.92 -4.01 5.07
C ILE A 59 8.56 -2.64 5.67
N TYR A 60 7.28 -2.33 5.86
CA TYR A 60 6.81 -1.14 6.55
C TYR A 60 6.58 -1.38 8.06
N THR A 61 6.72 -2.61 8.56
CA THR A 61 6.45 -2.95 9.98
C THR A 61 7.75 -3.23 10.75
N PRO A 62 7.72 -3.26 12.11
CA PRO A 62 8.85 -3.70 12.92
C PRO A 62 9.44 -5.06 12.52
N SER A 63 8.61 -5.99 12.04
CA SER A 63 9.01 -7.32 11.53
C SER A 63 9.60 -7.33 10.11
N TRP A 64 10.01 -6.18 9.55
CA TRP A 64 10.65 -6.11 8.21
C TRP A 64 11.80 -7.12 8.01
N ASN A 65 12.53 -7.43 9.08
CA ASN A 65 13.71 -8.31 9.05
C ASN A 65 13.36 -9.80 8.87
N VAL A 66 12.08 -10.17 8.90
CA VAL A 66 11.61 -11.52 8.56
C VAL A 66 11.73 -11.78 7.06
N VAL A 67 11.66 -10.74 6.24
CA VAL A 67 11.64 -10.84 4.77
C VAL A 67 12.83 -10.18 4.09
N SER A 68 13.62 -9.38 4.82
CA SER A 68 14.76 -8.66 4.26
C SER A 68 15.95 -8.63 5.23
N ASP A 69 17.16 -8.71 4.68
CA ASP A 69 18.41 -8.56 5.45
C ASP A 69 18.79 -7.10 5.72
N GLU A 70 18.12 -6.15 5.07
CA GLU A 70 18.34 -4.72 5.24
C GLU A 70 17.03 -3.93 5.38
N LYS A 71 17.08 -2.82 6.13
CA LYS A 71 15.89 -2.01 6.38
C LYS A 71 15.58 -1.10 5.18
N ILE A 72 14.83 -1.63 4.22
CA ILE A 72 14.44 -0.93 2.97
C ILE A 72 13.65 0.35 3.28
N VAL A 73 12.64 0.27 4.16
CA VAL A 73 11.89 1.45 4.64
C VAL A 73 12.50 1.92 5.95
N SER A 74 13.39 2.92 5.89
CA SER A 74 13.95 3.54 7.09
C SER A 74 12.86 4.18 7.97
N ASP A 75 13.09 4.30 9.28
CA ASP A 75 12.14 4.95 10.21
C ASP A 75 11.83 6.39 9.79
N ARG A 76 12.83 7.10 9.27
CA ARG A 76 12.65 8.45 8.73
C ARG A 76 11.69 8.45 7.53
N LEU A 77 11.84 7.49 6.62
CA LEU A 77 10.96 7.37 5.45
C LEU A 77 9.53 6.99 5.87
N LEU A 78 9.38 6.00 6.76
CA LEU A 78 8.08 5.61 7.29
C LEU A 78 7.39 6.80 7.96
N LYS A 79 8.09 7.53 8.82
CA LYS A 79 7.55 8.73 9.48
C LYS A 79 7.16 9.81 8.47
N SER A 80 7.98 10.02 7.43
CA SER A 80 7.67 10.96 6.35
C SER A 80 6.38 10.56 5.64
N ILE A 81 6.25 9.29 5.24
CA ILE A 81 5.03 8.77 4.62
C ILE A 81 3.83 8.96 5.54
N GLN A 82 3.97 8.66 6.83
CA GLN A 82 2.88 8.82 7.80
C GLN A 82 2.50 10.28 8.10
N THR A 83 3.26 11.30 7.64
CA THR A 83 3.02 12.70 8.06
C THR A 83 3.07 13.73 6.94
N MET A 84 3.42 13.35 5.71
CA MET A 84 3.52 14.28 4.58
C MET A 84 2.19 14.60 3.90
N GLY A 85 1.09 13.96 4.32
CA GLY A 85 -0.25 14.25 3.81
C GLY A 85 -0.76 15.64 4.21
N ASN A 86 -1.79 16.11 3.52
CA ASN A 86 -2.44 17.39 3.82
C ASN A 86 -3.90 17.14 4.24
N PRO A 87 -4.24 17.23 5.54
CA PRO A 87 -5.60 17.01 6.04
C PRO A 87 -6.65 17.91 5.38
N GLU A 88 -6.32 19.17 5.09
CA GLU A 88 -7.26 20.11 4.48
C GLU A 88 -7.57 19.76 3.02
N ALA A 89 -6.64 19.12 2.31
CA ALA A 89 -6.87 18.65 0.95
C ALA A 89 -7.64 17.33 0.92
N TYR A 90 -7.58 16.55 2.00
CA TYR A 90 -8.30 15.28 2.11
C TYR A 90 -9.78 15.49 2.40
N LYS A 91 -10.11 16.52 3.18
CA LYS A 91 -11.48 16.88 3.52
C LYS A 91 -12.34 17.21 2.29
N GLY A 92 -13.50 16.59 2.19
CA GLY A 92 -14.43 16.66 1.07
C GLY A 92 -14.00 15.88 -0.16
N SER A 93 -12.90 15.12 -0.09
CA SER A 93 -12.46 14.30 -1.21
C SER A 93 -13.26 13.00 -1.33
N THR A 94 -13.23 12.39 -2.51
CA THR A 94 -13.79 11.04 -2.72
C THR A 94 -13.12 10.01 -1.81
N GLU A 95 -11.83 10.15 -1.54
CA GLU A 95 -11.09 9.24 -0.66
C GLU A 95 -11.52 9.35 0.81
N GLU A 96 -11.93 10.53 1.30
CA GLU A 96 -12.50 10.66 2.65
C GLU A 96 -13.82 9.90 2.78
N GLN A 97 -14.67 10.00 1.75
CA GLN A 97 -15.93 9.27 1.71
C GLN A 97 -15.69 7.76 1.70
N TYR A 98 -14.81 7.27 0.83
CA TYR A 98 -14.42 5.87 0.77
C TYR A 98 -13.85 5.37 2.11
N GLY A 99 -12.96 6.13 2.74
CA GLY A 99 -12.41 5.78 4.04
C GLY A 99 -13.50 5.61 5.10
N THR A 100 -14.47 6.52 5.13
CA THR A 100 -15.61 6.44 6.05
C THR A 100 -16.44 5.17 5.85
N ASP A 101 -16.75 4.84 4.60
CA ASP A 101 -17.59 3.69 4.25
C ASP A 101 -16.87 2.34 4.46
N TRP A 102 -15.57 2.27 4.10
CA TRP A 102 -14.78 1.04 4.15
C TRP A 102 -14.33 0.67 5.56
N PHE A 103 -14.01 1.66 6.40
CA PHE A 103 -13.47 1.44 7.74
C PHE A 103 -14.50 1.64 8.86
N GLY A 104 -15.58 2.38 8.61
CA GLY A 104 -16.49 2.84 9.66
C GLY A 104 -15.87 3.89 10.59
N GLU A 105 -14.69 4.41 10.24
CA GLU A 105 -14.02 5.53 10.88
C GLU A 105 -13.32 6.37 9.80
N VAL A 106 -13.16 7.67 10.03
CA VAL A 106 -12.59 8.58 9.02
C VAL A 106 -11.06 8.58 9.14
N PRO A 107 -10.31 8.28 8.07
CA PRO A 107 -8.86 8.47 8.03
C PRO A 107 -8.48 9.96 8.09
N ASP A 108 -7.24 10.28 8.46
CA ASP A 108 -6.84 11.68 8.62
C ASP A 108 -6.49 12.34 7.26
N TYR A 109 -5.78 11.61 6.39
CA TYR A 109 -5.31 12.09 5.08
C TYR A 109 -4.81 10.96 4.18
N ASN A 110 -4.65 11.25 2.89
CA ASN A 110 -3.85 10.45 1.97
C ASN A 110 -2.38 10.90 2.00
N SER A 111 -1.44 10.01 1.65
CA SER A 111 -0.02 10.33 1.67
C SER A 111 0.84 9.38 0.83
N ALA A 112 1.77 9.95 0.05
CA ALA A 112 2.66 9.20 -0.85
C ALA A 112 1.88 8.23 -1.76
N GLN A 113 2.01 6.92 -1.54
CA GLN A 113 1.22 5.92 -2.26
C GLN A 113 -0.12 5.64 -1.57
N TRP A 114 -0.24 5.85 -0.27
CA TRP A 114 -1.35 5.39 0.56
C TRP A 114 -2.55 6.31 0.43
N ASP A 115 -3.71 5.72 0.20
CA ASP A 115 -4.96 6.46 0.05
C ASP A 115 -5.47 6.94 1.41
N HIS A 116 -5.15 6.19 2.48
CA HIS A 116 -5.52 6.54 3.84
C HIS A 116 -4.35 6.35 4.81
N VAL A 117 -4.17 7.32 5.68
CA VAL A 117 -3.30 7.30 6.85
C VAL A 117 -4.14 7.67 8.06
N PHE A 118 -4.03 6.88 9.13
CA PHE A 118 -4.74 7.07 10.38
C PHE A 118 -3.87 7.79 11.41
N ASN A 119 -4.49 8.40 12.42
CA ASN A 119 -3.80 9.09 13.51
C ASN A 119 -2.79 8.19 14.27
N ASP A 120 -3.02 6.88 14.30
CA ASP A 120 -2.15 5.89 14.92
C ASP A 120 -1.02 5.40 13.99
N GLY A 121 -0.90 5.99 12.81
CA GLY A 121 0.13 5.71 11.83
C GLY A 121 -0.14 4.47 10.98
N ALA A 122 -1.30 3.82 11.12
CA ALA A 122 -1.71 2.81 10.15
C ALA A 122 -1.94 3.43 8.77
N MET A 123 -1.77 2.64 7.73
CA MET A 123 -1.84 3.07 6.34
C MET A 123 -2.59 2.04 5.50
N PHE A 124 -3.32 2.50 4.50
CA PHE A 124 -4.05 1.66 3.58
C PHE A 124 -3.93 2.14 2.13
N LYS A 125 -3.79 1.17 1.22
CA LYS A 125 -3.83 1.39 -0.23
C LYS A 125 -4.94 0.53 -0.81
N HIS A 126 -5.85 1.18 -1.50
CA HIS A 126 -6.86 0.58 -2.34
C HIS A 126 -6.31 0.31 -3.75
N GLY A 127 -6.79 -0.78 -4.34
CA GLY A 127 -6.77 -1.02 -5.77
C GLY A 127 -8.15 -1.44 -6.25
N ASN A 128 -8.50 -0.99 -7.46
CA ASN A 128 -9.78 -1.30 -8.07
C ASN A 128 -10.06 -2.80 -8.08
N MET A 129 -11.35 -3.13 -7.99
CA MET A 129 -11.90 -4.47 -8.09
C MET A 129 -11.72 -5.35 -6.86
N GLY A 130 -11.69 -4.73 -5.67
CA GLY A 130 -11.67 -5.45 -4.39
C GLY A 130 -10.29 -5.98 -4.02
N GLN A 131 -9.25 -5.15 -4.16
CA GLN A 131 -7.90 -5.48 -3.75
C GLN A 131 -7.29 -4.35 -2.93
N GLY A 132 -6.43 -4.70 -1.99
CA GLY A 132 -5.80 -3.68 -1.16
C GLY A 132 -4.78 -4.25 -0.19
N ILE A 133 -3.97 -3.35 0.34
CA ILE A 133 -2.99 -3.63 1.39
C ILE A 133 -3.22 -2.70 2.58
N TYR A 134 -3.14 -3.27 3.78
CA TYR A 134 -3.23 -2.58 5.05
C TYR A 134 -1.94 -2.81 5.83
N VAL A 135 -1.40 -1.75 6.43
CA VAL A 135 -0.17 -1.80 7.23
C VAL A 135 -0.38 -0.99 8.51
N ASP A 136 -0.09 -1.59 9.64
CA ASP A 136 -0.14 -0.97 10.96
C ASP A 136 1.19 -1.22 11.68
N PRO A 137 2.17 -0.31 11.52
CA PRO A 137 3.49 -0.48 12.13
C PRO A 137 3.45 -0.45 13.66
N ALA A 138 2.48 0.27 14.26
CA ALA A 138 2.35 0.37 15.71
C ALA A 138 1.93 -0.96 16.36
N ARG A 139 1.22 -1.80 15.60
CA ARG A 139 0.75 -3.13 16.02
C ARG A 139 1.50 -4.28 15.36
N ASP A 140 2.58 -3.97 14.63
CA ASP A 140 3.36 -4.92 13.81
C ASP A 140 2.47 -5.85 12.96
N PHE A 141 1.50 -5.24 12.29
CA PHE A 141 0.52 -5.95 11.49
C PHE A 141 0.56 -5.48 10.04
N CYS A 142 0.43 -6.42 9.12
CA CYS A 142 0.13 -6.12 7.74
C CYS A 142 -0.83 -7.17 7.18
N GLY A 143 -1.68 -6.76 6.25
CA GLY A 143 -2.64 -7.63 5.60
C GLY A 143 -2.85 -7.24 4.16
N MET A 144 -3.39 -8.17 3.40
CA MET A 144 -3.82 -7.92 2.03
C MET A 144 -5.13 -8.65 1.76
N TYR A 145 -5.85 -8.17 0.76
CA TYR A 145 -6.98 -8.89 0.19
C TYR A 145 -6.99 -8.69 -1.33
N PHE A 146 -7.56 -9.66 -2.05
CA PHE A 146 -7.63 -9.64 -3.50
C PHE A 146 -8.97 -10.21 -3.95
N GLY A 147 -9.54 -9.55 -4.95
CA GLY A 147 -10.84 -9.84 -5.52
C GLY A 147 -10.85 -9.49 -7.00
N LEU A 148 -11.96 -9.83 -7.64
CA LEU A 148 -12.24 -9.52 -9.05
C LEU A 148 -13.65 -8.92 -9.19
N ALA A 149 -14.08 -8.20 -8.15
CA ALA A 149 -15.42 -7.64 -8.08
C ALA A 149 -15.50 -6.34 -8.91
N PRO A 150 -16.63 -6.00 -9.55
CA PRO A 150 -16.82 -4.66 -10.10
C PRO A 150 -16.70 -3.57 -9.01
N ASN A 151 -16.25 -2.36 -9.36
CA ASN A 151 -16.11 -1.26 -8.41
C ASN A 151 -17.44 -0.65 -7.96
N GLN A 152 -18.54 -0.95 -8.65
CA GLN A 152 -19.84 -0.38 -8.36
C GLN A 152 -20.43 -1.02 -7.10
N ASP A 153 -20.59 -0.22 -6.04
CA ASP A 153 -21.16 -0.68 -4.76
C ASP A 153 -22.57 -1.23 -4.93
N GLU A 154 -23.35 -0.77 -5.92
CA GLU A 154 -24.69 -1.29 -6.21
C GLU A 154 -24.66 -2.75 -6.70
N ILE A 155 -23.50 -3.22 -7.18
CA ILE A 155 -23.28 -4.58 -7.67
C ILE A 155 -22.53 -5.41 -6.63
N SER A 156 -21.42 -4.90 -6.11
CA SER A 156 -20.49 -5.67 -5.26
C SER A 156 -20.74 -5.46 -3.75
N GLY A 157 -21.49 -4.43 -3.38
CA GLY A 157 -21.54 -3.92 -2.02
C GLY A 157 -20.31 -3.10 -1.66
N ILE A 158 -20.39 -2.39 -0.53
CA ILE A 158 -19.28 -1.62 0.04
C ILE A 158 -18.14 -2.58 0.42
N ASP A 159 -16.90 -2.23 0.06
CA ASP A 159 -15.72 -3.01 0.43
C ASP A 159 -15.35 -2.80 1.92
N HIS A 160 -15.77 -3.72 2.77
CA HIS A 160 -15.43 -3.72 4.20
C HIS A 160 -14.12 -4.45 4.54
N SER A 161 -13.44 -5.04 3.54
CA SER A 161 -12.17 -5.75 3.75
C SER A 161 -11.10 -4.89 4.46
N PRO A 162 -10.93 -3.59 4.12
CA PRO A 162 -9.99 -2.72 4.83
C PRO A 162 -10.32 -2.56 6.31
N GLY A 163 -11.60 -2.32 6.65
CA GLY A 163 -12.07 -2.23 8.02
C GLY A 163 -11.86 -3.52 8.81
N TYR A 164 -12.08 -4.68 8.19
CA TYR A 164 -11.81 -5.97 8.83
C TYR A 164 -10.32 -6.16 9.15
N LEU A 165 -9.41 -5.81 8.24
CA LEU A 165 -7.97 -5.89 8.50
C LEU A 165 -7.55 -4.95 9.65
N ARG A 166 -8.07 -3.73 9.69
CA ARG A 166 -7.80 -2.79 10.78
C ARG A 166 -8.33 -3.28 12.12
N ASN A 167 -9.55 -3.82 12.15
CA ASN A 167 -10.11 -4.40 13.37
C ASN A 167 -9.33 -5.63 13.83
N ALA A 168 -8.91 -6.51 12.92
CA ALA A 168 -8.06 -7.64 13.24
C ALA A 168 -6.71 -7.19 13.86
N ALA A 169 -6.08 -6.15 13.30
CA ALA A 169 -4.86 -5.57 13.86
C ALA A 169 -5.06 -5.09 15.30
N LYS A 170 -6.16 -4.36 15.57
CA LYS A 170 -6.52 -3.88 16.91
C LYS A 170 -6.76 -5.05 17.88
N MET A 171 -7.55 -6.05 17.49
CA MET A 171 -7.87 -7.22 18.33
C MET A 171 -6.63 -8.06 18.66
N LEU A 172 -5.76 -8.32 17.68
CA LEU A 172 -4.53 -9.10 17.90
C LEU A 172 -3.53 -8.39 18.83
N ALA A 173 -3.59 -7.06 18.90
CA ALA A 173 -2.80 -6.25 19.83
C ALA A 173 -3.43 -6.10 21.22
N GLY A 174 -4.52 -6.83 21.52
CA GLY A 174 -5.23 -6.77 22.81
C GLY A 174 -6.22 -5.62 22.95
N GLY A 175 -6.62 -5.01 21.83
CA GLY A 175 -7.68 -4.01 21.74
C GLY A 175 -9.09 -4.60 21.61
#